data_AF-A0A356C2B4-F1
#
_entry.id   AF-A0A356C2B4-F1
#
_cell.length_a   1.000
_cell.length_b   1.000
_cell.length_c   1.000
_cell.angle_alpha   90.00
_cell.angle_beta   90.00
_cell.angle_gamma   90.00
#
_symmetry.space_group_name_H-M   'P 1'
#
loop_
_entity.id
_entity.type
_entity.pdbx_description
1 polymer ?
#
loop_
_entity_poly.entity_id
_entity_poly.type
_entity_poly.pdbx_seq_one_letter_code
_entity_poly.pdbx_strand_id
1 'polypeptide(L)'
;VAPFVAKGVGGINMARQGYETRTYTPPRVAPERPISPEVLQPRLPGETIHTALSPEDRQDHFLKQDAEELDDAITRREEVMASELLTSGKITVRGYIDENQRKYIENVLDFQFDNLLNLTGDDQWTNAATKKLGDLEFACEKLMKAGYNPRHAFLGSGAWDLLKNDPAFEKKFDLLRFNIGQIAPE
;
A
#
# COMPACT_ATOMS: atom_id res chain seq x y z
N VAL A 1 28.99 -17.09 13.52
CA VAL A 1 30.23 -16.86 14.31
C VAL A 1 31.09 -18.11 14.21
N ALA A 2 32.40 -17.98 13.95
CA ALA A 2 33.30 -19.12 13.77
C ALA A 2 33.62 -19.79 15.12
N PRO A 3 33.69 -21.13 15.20
CA PRO A 3 34.01 -21.83 16.43
C PRO A 3 35.51 -21.80 16.71
N PHE A 4 35.89 -21.69 17.98
CA PHE A 4 37.27 -21.95 18.43
C PHE A 4 37.53 -23.46 18.41
N VAL A 5 38.67 -23.89 17.84
CA VAL A 5 39.04 -25.30 17.71
C VAL A 5 40.31 -25.59 18.52
N ALA A 6 40.33 -26.70 19.25
CA ALA A 6 41.45 -27.12 20.09
C ALA A 6 42.66 -27.61 19.25
N LYS A 7 43.88 -27.43 19.77
CA LYS A 7 45.12 -27.92 19.12
C LYS A 7 45.09 -29.45 19.00
N GLY A 8 45.15 -29.96 17.77
CA GLY A 8 45.18 -31.39 17.46
C GLY A 8 43.88 -31.95 16.87
N VAL A 9 42.81 -31.16 16.80
CA VAL A 9 41.53 -31.56 16.18
C VAL A 9 41.33 -30.79 14.88
N GLY A 10 40.86 -31.48 13.82
CA GLY A 10 40.53 -30.86 12.54
C GLY A 10 39.38 -29.84 12.65
N GLY A 11 39.28 -28.94 11.66
CA GLY A 11 38.26 -27.87 11.66
C GLY A 11 36.83 -28.39 11.77
N ILE A 12 35.96 -27.62 12.43
CA ILE A 12 34.53 -27.93 12.53
C ILE A 12 33.84 -27.44 11.25
N ASN A 13 33.16 -28.34 10.53
CA ASN A 13 32.42 -27.99 9.33
C ASN A 13 31.25 -27.05 9.67
N MET A 14 31.25 -25.85 9.11
CA MET A 14 30.09 -24.96 9.15
C MET A 14 29.10 -25.35 8.05
N ALA A 15 27.81 -25.44 8.41
CA ALA A 15 26.76 -25.68 7.45
C ALA A 15 26.64 -24.51 6.46
N ARG A 16 26.41 -24.82 5.19
CA ARG A 16 26.09 -23.80 4.17
C ARG A 16 24.66 -23.31 4.39
N GLN A 17 24.45 -22.01 4.28
CA GLN A 17 23.10 -21.46 4.24
C GLN A 17 22.46 -21.84 2.90
N GLY A 18 21.31 -22.50 2.94
CA GLY A 18 20.50 -22.77 1.74
C GLY A 18 19.72 -21.52 1.32
N TYR A 19 19.05 -21.62 0.18
CA TYR A 19 18.07 -20.64 -0.28
C TYR A 19 16.78 -21.36 -0.70
N GLU A 20 15.63 -20.70 -0.58
CA GLU A 20 14.34 -21.20 -1.03
C GLU A 20 13.90 -20.40 -2.27
N THR A 21 13.30 -21.06 -3.25
CA THR A 21 12.69 -20.41 -4.42
C THR A 21 11.21 -20.76 -4.45
N ARG A 22 10.34 -19.75 -4.52
CA ARG A 22 8.88 -19.90 -4.58
C ARG A 22 8.36 -19.38 -5.92
N THR A 23 7.44 -20.12 -6.53
CA THR A 23 6.77 -19.74 -7.78
C THR A 23 5.28 -19.68 -7.53
N TYR A 24 4.62 -18.60 -7.97
CA TYR A 24 3.18 -18.41 -7.87
C TYR A 24 2.61 -18.01 -9.23
N THR A 25 1.48 -18.61 -9.61
CA THR A 25 0.75 -18.26 -10.83
C THR A 25 -0.54 -17.53 -10.45
N PRO A 26 -0.66 -16.23 -10.72
CA PRO A 26 -1.85 -15.46 -10.37
C PRO A 26 -3.05 -15.80 -11.27
N PRO A 27 -4.29 -15.60 -10.78
CA PRO A 27 -5.49 -15.66 -11.61
C PRO A 27 -5.58 -14.46 -12.56
N ARG A 28 -6.32 -14.63 -13.67
CA ARG A 28 -6.51 -13.60 -14.68
C ARG A 28 -7.47 -12.51 -14.18
N VAL A 29 -7.08 -11.24 -14.36
CA VAL A 29 -7.96 -10.07 -14.21
C VAL A 29 -8.40 -9.64 -15.61
N ALA A 30 -9.71 -9.69 -15.88
CA ALA A 30 -10.29 -9.32 -17.16
C ALA A 30 -11.70 -8.74 -16.94
N PRO A 31 -11.82 -7.42 -16.73
CA PRO A 31 -13.12 -6.77 -16.65
C PRO A 31 -13.71 -6.60 -18.05
N GLU A 32 -15.02 -6.81 -18.20
CA GLU A 32 -15.74 -6.69 -19.46
C GLU A 32 -16.98 -5.82 -19.28
N ARG A 33 -17.32 -5.04 -20.32
CA ARG A 33 -18.51 -4.20 -20.34
C ARG A 33 -19.23 -4.35 -21.69
N PRO A 34 -20.48 -4.84 -21.71
CA PRO A 34 -21.24 -4.97 -22.95
C PRO A 34 -21.79 -3.61 -23.40
N ILE A 35 -21.59 -3.26 -24.67
CA ILE A 35 -22.21 -2.08 -25.31
C ILE A 35 -23.46 -2.56 -26.05
N SER A 36 -24.64 -2.16 -25.54
CA SER A 36 -25.93 -2.46 -26.17
C SER A 36 -26.46 -1.27 -27.00
N PRO A 37 -27.25 -1.51 -28.07
CA PRO A 37 -27.77 -0.44 -28.93
C PRO A 37 -28.59 0.62 -28.20
N GLU A 38 -29.22 0.27 -27.07
CA GLU A 38 -30.00 1.17 -26.22
C GLU A 38 -29.13 2.26 -25.58
N VAL A 39 -27.85 1.98 -25.32
CA VAL A 39 -26.88 2.95 -24.76
C VAL A 39 -26.41 3.95 -25.84
N LEU A 40 -26.49 3.59 -27.12
CA LEU A 40 -26.04 4.40 -28.26
C LEU A 40 -27.12 5.34 -28.82
N GLN A 41 -28.39 5.08 -28.51
CA GLN A 41 -29.53 5.90 -28.91
C GLN A 41 -29.59 7.29 -28.24
N PRO A 42 -29.33 7.44 -26.92
CA PRO A 42 -29.32 8.77 -26.30
C PRO A 42 -28.17 9.62 -26.83
N ARG A 43 -28.40 10.93 -26.90
CA ARG A 43 -27.40 11.92 -27.28
C ARG A 43 -26.29 11.99 -26.23
N LEU A 44 -25.07 12.22 -26.68
CA LEU A 44 -23.95 12.48 -25.78
C LEU A 44 -24.05 13.90 -25.19
N PRO A 45 -23.60 14.12 -23.94
CA PRO A 45 -23.48 15.46 -23.38
C PRO A 45 -22.59 16.34 -24.27
N GLY A 46 -23.07 17.51 -24.69
CA GLY A 46 -22.32 18.44 -25.56
C GLY A 46 -22.62 18.30 -27.06
N GLU A 47 -23.50 17.39 -27.46
CA GLU A 47 -23.96 17.27 -28.84
C GLU A 47 -24.92 18.43 -29.22
N THR A 48 -24.64 19.16 -30.30
CA THR A 48 -25.51 20.27 -30.74
C THR A 48 -26.85 19.75 -31.25
N ILE A 49 -27.91 20.54 -31.15
CA ILE A 49 -29.25 20.13 -31.59
C ILE A 49 -29.31 19.84 -33.10
N HIS A 50 -28.44 20.49 -33.87
CA HIS A 50 -28.48 20.55 -35.34
C HIS A 50 -27.47 19.63 -36.05
N THR A 51 -26.40 19.20 -35.38
CA THR A 51 -25.42 18.26 -35.92
C THR A 51 -25.40 17.04 -35.03
N ALA A 52 -26.10 15.98 -35.44
CA ALA A 52 -26.11 14.71 -34.73
C ALA A 52 -24.89 13.89 -35.14
N LEU A 53 -24.10 13.45 -34.16
CA LEU A 53 -23.12 12.39 -34.33
C LEU A 53 -23.83 11.12 -34.82
N SER A 54 -23.18 10.36 -35.69
CA SER A 54 -23.68 9.04 -36.07
C SER A 54 -23.64 8.09 -34.86
N PRO A 55 -24.51 7.06 -34.81
CA PRO A 55 -24.41 6.02 -33.79
C PRO A 55 -23.03 5.35 -33.73
N GLU A 56 -22.32 5.27 -34.86
CA GLU A 56 -20.94 4.76 -34.95
C GLU A 56 -19.95 5.67 -34.23
N ASP A 57 -20.03 6.99 -34.45
CA ASP A 57 -19.17 7.95 -33.73
C ASP A 57 -19.43 7.94 -32.21
N ARG A 58 -20.70 7.72 -31.80
CA ARG A 58 -21.04 7.56 -30.37
C ARG A 58 -20.49 6.26 -29.80
N GLN A 59 -20.53 5.18 -30.57
CA GLN A 59 -19.96 3.89 -30.19
C GLN A 59 -18.46 4.00 -29.96
N ASP A 60 -17.73 4.67 -30.84
CA ASP A 60 -16.30 4.90 -30.70
C ASP A 60 -15.96 5.74 -29.47
N HIS A 61 -16.80 6.72 -29.12
CA HIS A 61 -16.64 7.50 -27.90
C HIS A 61 -16.79 6.63 -26.65
N PHE A 62 -17.89 5.86 -26.54
CA PHE A 62 -18.12 4.98 -25.40
C PHE A 62 -17.06 3.88 -25.31
N LEU A 63 -16.60 3.32 -26.44
CA LEU A 63 -15.55 2.33 -26.45
C LEU A 63 -14.24 2.87 -25.87
N LYS A 64 -13.86 4.11 -26.20
CA LYS A 64 -12.67 4.76 -25.63
C LYS A 64 -12.84 5.01 -24.14
N GLN A 65 -13.97 5.59 -23.73
CA GLN A 65 -14.25 5.85 -22.32
C GLN A 65 -14.25 4.56 -21.50
N ASP A 66 -14.91 3.51 -22.00
CA ASP A 66 -14.97 2.22 -21.33
C ASP A 66 -13.58 1.59 -21.24
N ALA A 67 -12.76 1.69 -22.31
CA ALA A 67 -11.39 1.20 -22.27
C ALA A 67 -10.55 1.91 -21.19
N GLU A 68 -10.67 3.23 -21.08
CA GLU A 68 -9.99 4.02 -20.03
C GLU A 68 -10.48 3.62 -18.63
N GLU A 69 -11.80 3.50 -18.43
CA GLU A 69 -12.37 3.11 -17.13
C GLU A 69 -11.99 1.69 -16.71
N LEU A 70 -11.90 0.75 -17.67
CA LEU A 70 -11.51 -0.63 -17.43
C LEU A 70 -10.01 -0.72 -17.08
N ASP A 71 -9.16 0.06 -17.73
CA ASP A 71 -7.72 0.15 -17.41
C ASP A 71 -7.50 0.78 -16.02
N ASP A 72 -8.24 1.85 -15.71
CA ASP A 72 -8.29 2.45 -14.37
C ASP A 72 -8.71 1.43 -13.29
N ALA A 73 -9.69 0.57 -13.60
CA ALA A 73 -10.15 -0.46 -12.67
C ALA A 73 -9.08 -1.52 -12.42
N ILE A 74 -8.28 -1.87 -13.43
CA ILE A 74 -7.13 -2.77 -13.29
C ILE A 74 -6.05 -2.10 -12.44
N THR A 75 -5.69 -0.86 -12.74
CA THR A 75 -4.71 -0.09 -11.96
C THR A 75 -5.11 0.03 -10.49
N ARG A 76 -6.38 0.32 -10.21
CA ARG A 76 -6.90 0.33 -8.83
C ARG A 76 -6.78 -1.02 -8.14
N ARG A 77 -6.91 -2.13 -8.86
CA ARG A 77 -6.72 -3.47 -8.30
C ARG A 77 -5.27 -3.70 -7.89
N GLU A 78 -4.32 -3.26 -8.71
CA GLU A 78 -2.88 -3.33 -8.39
C GLU A 78 -2.56 -2.50 -7.14
N GLU A 79 -3.11 -1.29 -7.03
CA GLU A 79 -2.95 -0.43 -5.85
C GLU A 79 -3.53 -1.06 -4.58
N VAL A 80 -4.70 -1.72 -4.68
CA VAL A 80 -5.26 -2.47 -3.54
C VAL A 80 -4.32 -3.60 -3.10
N MET A 81 -3.73 -4.34 -4.05
CA MET A 81 -2.78 -5.40 -3.72
C MET A 81 -1.50 -4.84 -3.07
N ALA A 82 -0.98 -3.72 -3.58
CA ALA A 82 0.18 -3.05 -2.99
C ALA A 82 -0.13 -2.55 -1.56
N SER A 83 -1.31 -1.98 -1.34
CA SER A 83 -1.75 -1.53 -0.02
C SER A 83 -1.89 -2.69 0.97
N GLU A 84 -2.47 -3.83 0.56
CA GLU A 84 -2.58 -5.04 1.39
C GLU A 84 -1.20 -5.57 1.79
N LEU A 85 -0.27 -5.61 0.83
CA LEU A 85 1.11 -6.05 1.04
C LEU A 85 1.82 -5.14 2.05
N LEU A 86 1.74 -3.82 1.88
CA LEU A 86 2.41 -2.86 2.78
C LEU A 86 1.84 -2.91 4.19
N THR A 87 0.53 -3.14 4.34
CA THR A 87 -0.14 -3.08 5.64
C THR A 87 -0.05 -4.39 6.41
N SER A 88 -0.21 -5.52 5.73
CA SER A 88 -0.34 -6.83 6.39
C SER A 88 0.79 -7.80 6.08
N GLY A 89 1.63 -7.50 5.08
CA GLY A 89 2.63 -8.44 4.55
C GLY A 89 2.03 -9.61 3.78
N LYS A 90 0.71 -9.58 3.55
CA LYS A 90 -0.04 -10.62 2.86
C LYS A 90 -0.89 -10.02 1.76
N ILE A 91 -1.05 -10.76 0.67
CA ILE A 91 -1.96 -10.39 -0.42
C ILE A 91 -3.04 -11.46 -0.50
N THR A 92 -4.30 -11.04 -0.48
CA THR A 92 -5.43 -11.97 -0.58
C THR A 92 -6.01 -11.90 -1.98
N VAL A 93 -5.69 -12.89 -2.79
CA VAL A 93 -6.13 -12.95 -4.19
C VAL A 93 -7.39 -13.79 -4.29
N ARG A 94 -8.50 -13.15 -4.68
CA ARG A 94 -9.78 -13.80 -4.95
C ARG A 94 -10.01 -13.92 -6.46
N GLY A 95 -9.99 -15.14 -6.97
CA GLY A 95 -10.37 -15.44 -8.35
C GLY A 95 -11.83 -15.88 -8.40
N TYR A 96 -12.71 -15.06 -8.98
CA TYR A 96 -14.11 -15.43 -9.21
C TYR A 96 -14.20 -16.43 -10.37
N ILE A 97 -14.96 -17.51 -10.17
CA ILE A 97 -15.17 -18.58 -11.17
C ILE A 97 -16.49 -18.38 -11.93
N ASP A 98 -17.43 -17.65 -11.32
CA ASP A 98 -18.78 -17.44 -11.85
C ASP A 98 -18.95 -15.96 -12.21
N GLU A 99 -19.57 -15.69 -13.38
CA GLU A 99 -19.94 -14.34 -13.84
C GLU A 99 -20.78 -13.60 -12.78
N ASN A 100 -21.55 -14.34 -11.98
CA ASN A 100 -22.38 -13.79 -10.91
C ASN A 100 -21.60 -13.46 -9.61
N GLN A 101 -20.26 -13.59 -9.59
CA GLN A 101 -19.39 -13.36 -8.43
C GLN A 101 -19.71 -14.24 -7.20
N ARG A 102 -20.48 -15.33 -7.36
CA ARG A 102 -20.96 -16.17 -6.24
C ARG A 102 -19.98 -17.25 -5.79
N LYS A 103 -19.07 -17.66 -6.68
CA LYS A 103 -18.03 -18.66 -6.38
C LYS A 103 -16.67 -18.04 -6.64
N TYR A 104 -15.77 -18.17 -5.66
CA TYR A 104 -14.40 -17.69 -5.76
C TYR A 104 -13.44 -18.70 -5.14
N ILE A 105 -12.21 -18.72 -5.63
CA ILE A 105 -11.07 -19.34 -4.97
C ILE A 105 -10.28 -18.20 -4.33
N GLU A 106 -10.05 -18.31 -3.02
CA GLU A 106 -9.25 -17.38 -2.25
C GLU A 106 -7.86 -17.98 -2.01
N ASN A 107 -6.83 -17.29 -2.45
CA ASN A 107 -5.43 -17.64 -2.20
C ASN A 107 -4.81 -16.53 -1.37
N VAL A 108 -4.19 -16.89 -0.24
CA VAL A 108 -3.46 -15.95 0.62
C VAL A 108 -1.97 -16.13 0.34
N LEU A 109 -1.33 -15.11 -0.22
CA LEU A 109 0.11 -15.04 -0.36
C LEU A 109 0.69 -14.37 0.87
N ASP A 110 1.52 -15.10 1.61
CA ASP A 110 2.25 -14.57 2.76
C ASP A 110 3.71 -14.33 2.39
N PHE A 111 4.14 -13.07 2.42
CA PHE A 111 5.51 -12.67 2.13
C PHE A 111 6.44 -12.74 3.35
N GLN A 112 5.90 -13.13 4.51
CA GLN A 112 6.65 -13.37 5.74
C GLN A 112 7.51 -12.17 6.16
N PHE A 113 6.95 -10.96 6.01
CA PHE A 113 7.59 -9.73 6.42
C PHE A 113 7.88 -9.72 7.93
N ASP A 114 9.15 -9.51 8.28
CA ASP A 114 9.60 -9.41 9.66
C ASP A 114 9.47 -7.99 10.22
N ASN A 115 9.28 -6.99 9.35
CA ASN A 115 9.37 -5.57 9.63
C ASN A 115 8.04 -4.95 10.08
N LEU A 116 6.95 -5.73 10.09
CA LEU A 116 5.63 -5.27 10.50
C LEU A 116 5.56 -5.00 12.01
N LEU A 117 4.87 -3.91 12.38
CA LEU A 117 4.67 -3.49 13.77
C LEU A 117 3.18 -3.33 14.02
N ASN A 118 2.59 -4.27 14.76
CA ASN A 118 1.19 -4.24 15.14
C ASN A 118 1.06 -3.65 16.54
N LEU A 119 0.52 -2.43 16.63
CA LEU A 119 0.20 -1.77 17.89
C LEU A 119 -1.19 -2.24 18.36
N THR A 120 -1.23 -3.03 19.42
CA THR A 120 -2.48 -3.64 19.93
C THR A 120 -2.60 -3.43 21.44
N GLY A 121 -3.82 -3.42 21.97
CA GLY A 121 -4.06 -3.28 23.41
C GLY A 121 -3.59 -1.92 23.93
N ASP A 122 -2.76 -1.92 24.97
CA ASP A 122 -2.28 -0.71 25.63
C ASP A 122 -1.35 0.14 24.75
N ASP A 123 -0.73 -0.47 23.73
CA ASP A 123 0.18 0.19 22.79
C ASP A 123 -0.56 0.96 21.67
N GLN A 124 -1.90 0.90 21.62
CA GLN A 124 -2.66 1.67 20.65
C GLN A 124 -2.54 3.17 20.87
N TRP A 125 -2.32 3.92 19.80
CA TRP A 125 -2.17 5.38 19.85
C TRP A 125 -3.39 6.16 20.36
N THR A 126 -4.53 5.49 20.51
CA THR A 126 -5.72 6.01 21.19
C THR A 126 -5.51 6.20 22.69
N ASN A 127 -4.58 5.46 23.30
CA ASN A 127 -4.26 5.55 24.72
C ASN A 127 -3.31 6.71 25.00
N ALA A 128 -3.60 7.50 26.03
CA ALA A 128 -2.83 8.70 26.39
C ALA A 128 -1.39 8.40 26.84
N ALA A 129 -1.09 7.18 27.29
CA ALA A 129 0.23 6.78 27.79
C ALA A 129 1.22 6.35 26.68
N THR A 130 0.76 6.26 25.43
CA THR A 130 1.59 5.76 24.32
C THR A 130 2.55 6.80 23.78
N LYS A 131 3.79 6.37 23.51
CA LYS A 131 4.87 7.20 22.98
C LYS A 131 4.93 7.12 21.46
N LYS A 132 3.97 7.78 20.81
CA LYS A 132 3.75 7.73 19.35
C LYS A 132 5.02 8.05 18.54
N LEU A 133 5.78 9.06 18.97
CA LEU A 133 7.05 9.41 18.32
C LEU A 133 8.14 8.35 18.53
N GLY A 134 8.16 7.69 19.69
CA GLY A 134 9.09 6.60 19.98
C GLY A 134 8.80 5.37 19.11
N ASP A 135 7.54 5.10 18.81
CA ASP A 135 7.16 4.01 17.90
C ASP A 135 7.67 4.26 16.47
N LEU A 136 7.63 5.51 16.01
CA LEU A 136 8.19 5.92 14.72
C LEU A 136 9.72 5.80 14.70
N GLU A 137 10.39 6.19 15.78
CA GLU A 137 11.86 6.04 15.92
C GLU A 137 12.24 4.54 15.90
N PHE A 138 11.50 3.69 16.62
CA PHE A 138 11.70 2.24 16.62
C PHE A 138 11.49 1.61 15.24
N ALA A 139 10.45 2.03 14.52
CA ALA A 139 10.20 1.60 13.15
C ALA A 139 11.37 1.98 12.23
N CYS A 140 11.91 3.20 12.38
CA CYS A 140 13.07 3.65 11.62
C CYS A 140 14.32 2.82 11.94
N GLU A 141 14.58 2.53 13.22
CA GLU A 141 15.71 1.69 13.63
C GLU A 141 15.64 0.29 13.05
N LYS A 142 14.44 -0.31 12.99
CA LYS A 142 14.25 -1.64 12.40
C LYS A 142 14.61 -1.65 10.91
N LEU A 143 14.20 -0.62 10.17
CA LEU A 143 14.55 -0.45 8.76
C LEU A 143 16.06 -0.18 8.56
N MET A 144 16.67 0.63 9.44
CA MET A 144 18.11 0.90 9.41
C MET A 144 18.94 -0.37 9.69
N LYS A 145 18.48 -1.24 10.60
CA LYS A 145 19.11 -2.55 10.84
C LYS A 145 19.01 -3.47 9.62
N ALA A 146 17.96 -3.35 8.82
CA ALA A 146 17.82 -4.04 7.54
C ALA A 146 18.69 -3.43 6.41
N GLY A 147 19.36 -2.30 6.67
CA GLY A 147 20.26 -1.63 5.72
C GLY A 147 19.64 -0.50 4.90
N TYR A 148 18.39 -0.11 5.19
CA TYR A 148 17.69 0.96 4.50
C TYR A 148 17.54 2.20 5.37
N ASN A 149 17.69 3.39 4.78
CA ASN A 149 17.50 4.64 5.50
C ASN A 149 16.13 5.28 5.15
N PRO A 150 15.12 5.19 6.03
CA PRO A 150 13.80 5.75 5.76
C PRO A 150 13.84 7.28 5.74
N ARG A 151 13.17 7.89 4.76
CA ARG A 151 13.07 9.36 4.60
C ARG A 151 11.65 9.90 4.62
N HIS A 152 10.69 9.07 4.24
CA HIS A 152 9.28 9.45 4.10
C HIS A 152 8.45 8.49 4.94
N ALA A 153 7.48 9.03 5.67
CA ALA A 153 6.49 8.27 6.39
C ALA A 153 5.11 8.65 5.85
N PHE A 154 4.30 7.65 5.50
CA PHE A 154 2.92 7.84 5.08
C PHE A 154 2.01 7.50 6.26
N LEU A 155 1.13 8.42 6.63
CA LEU A 155 0.22 8.29 7.76
C LEU A 155 -1.22 8.42 7.26
N GLY A 156 -2.10 7.54 7.73
CA GLY A 156 -3.54 7.72 7.55
C GLY A 156 -4.04 8.93 8.34
N SER A 157 -5.17 9.50 7.91
CA SER A 157 -5.75 10.70 8.54
C SER A 157 -5.94 10.56 10.06
N GLY A 158 -6.49 9.45 10.52
CA GLY A 158 -6.68 9.20 11.96
C GLY A 158 -5.37 9.07 12.75
N ALA A 159 -4.36 8.42 12.17
CA ALA A 159 -3.04 8.31 12.81
C ALA A 159 -2.35 9.68 12.88
N TRP A 160 -2.49 10.50 11.84
CA TRP A 160 -2.00 11.88 11.84
C TRP A 160 -2.70 12.74 12.89
N ASP A 161 -4.02 12.61 13.05
CA ASP A 161 -4.76 13.33 14.08
C ASP A 161 -4.35 12.96 15.51
N LEU A 162 -3.97 11.70 15.74
CA LEU A 162 -3.45 11.27 17.04
C LEU A 162 -2.01 11.74 17.29
N LEU A 163 -1.19 11.78 16.25
CA LEU A 163 0.21 12.23 16.35
C LEU A 163 0.30 13.75 16.55
N LYS A 164 -0.49 14.54 15.80
CA LYS A 164 -0.43 16.01 15.85
C LYS A 164 -0.80 16.56 17.23
N ASN A 165 -1.73 15.89 17.92
CA ASN A 165 -2.23 16.29 19.24
C ASN A 165 -1.37 15.71 20.39
N ASP A 166 -0.26 15.03 20.07
CA ASP A 166 0.63 14.46 21.09
C ASP A 166 1.52 15.55 21.69
N PRO A 167 1.50 15.79 23.02
CA PRO A 167 2.25 16.89 23.63
C PRO A 167 3.77 16.81 23.40
N ALA A 168 4.33 15.61 23.22
CA ALA A 168 5.76 15.45 22.94
C ALA A 168 6.09 15.83 21.49
N PHE A 169 5.18 15.56 20.55
CA PHE A 169 5.31 15.96 19.16
C PHE A 169 5.17 17.48 19.00
N GLU A 170 4.14 18.08 19.61
CA GLU A 170 3.93 19.53 19.59
C GLU A 170 5.15 20.29 20.10
N LYS A 171 5.73 19.89 21.25
CA LYS A 171 6.93 20.53 21.79
C LYS A 171 8.12 20.49 20.83
N LYS A 172 8.38 19.36 20.17
CA LYS A 172 9.49 19.25 19.21
C LYS A 172 9.23 20.11 17.97
N PHE A 173 7.97 20.19 17.52
CA PHE A 173 7.58 21.01 16.39
C PHE A 173 7.63 22.51 16.70
N ASP A 174 7.22 22.91 17.90
CA ASP A 174 7.31 24.28 18.39
C ASP A 174 8.76 24.72 18.56
N LEU A 175 9.64 23.85 19.08
CA LEU A 175 11.08 24.13 19.15
C LEU A 175 11.72 24.36 17.77
N LEU A 176 11.27 23.65 16.73
CA LEU A 176 11.72 23.90 15.35
C LEU A 176 11.21 25.25 14.82
N ARG A 177 10.04 25.69 15.27
CA ARG A 177 9.45 26.99 14.94
C ARG A 177 9.96 28.12 15.85
N PHE A 178 10.63 27.80 16.94
CA PHE A 178 11.18 28.75 17.88
C PHE A 178 12.42 29.40 17.26
N ASN A 179 12.17 30.42 16.44
CA ASN A 179 13.17 31.31 15.89
C ASN A 179 13.82 32.06 17.07
N ILE A 180 15.01 31.64 17.48
CA ILE A 180 15.80 32.30 18.52
C ILE A 180 16.17 33.69 18.01
N GLY A 181 15.47 34.72 18.49
CA GLY A 181 16.01 36.09 18.55
C GLY A 181 15.86 36.97 17.29
N GLN A 182 14.65 37.15 16.77
CA GLN A 182 14.28 38.50 16.30
C GLN A 182 13.54 39.21 17.43
N ILE A 183 14.31 39.82 18.32
CA ILE A 183 13.82 40.99 19.08
C ILE A 183 13.59 42.05 18.00
N ALA A 184 12.35 42.32 17.65
CA ALA A 184 12.00 43.53 16.92
C ALA A 184 12.34 44.70 17.86
N PRO A 185 13.33 45.55 17.54
CA PRO A 185 13.51 46.78 18.29
C PRO A 185 12.31 47.68 17.98
N GLU A 186 11.71 48.24 19.03
CA GLU A 186 10.78 49.37 18.91
C GLU A 186 11.46 50.57 18.22
#